data_AF-A0A484X5Y5-F1
#
_entry.id   AF-A0A484X5Y5-F1
#
_cell.length_a   1.000
_cell.length_b   1.000
_cell.length_c   1.000
_cell.angle_alpha   90.00
_cell.angle_beta   90.00
_cell.angle_gamma   90.00
#
_symmetry.space_group_name_H-M   'P 1'
#
loop_
_entity.id
_entity.type
_entity.pdbx_description
1 polymer ?
#
loop_
_entity_poly.entity_id
_entity_poly.type
_entity_poly.pdbx_seq_one_letter_code
_entity_poly.pdbx_strand_id
1 'polypeptide(L)'
;MRQSLQSLFVDYWPYVKRESFIFSPSVKTTKWKINESRTVLKTEDNSYSFDVFIDARGQRPLKVKDIPFPGLREQLQKTGDEIPDVGEDYTLQQPEDIRGRVAFGALPWLMHDQPFVQGLTACAEIGEAMARAVVKPASRARRRLSFD
;
A
#
# COMPACT_ATOMS: atom_id res chain seq x y z
N MET A 1 0.51 40.36 8.35
CA MET A 1 0.18 39.85 7.01
C MET A 1 0.05 38.32 7.11
N ARG A 2 -1.17 37.80 7.28
CA ARG A 2 -1.43 36.34 7.35
C ARG A 2 -1.73 35.88 5.93
N GLN A 3 -0.85 35.09 5.32
CA GLN A 3 -1.15 34.50 4.01
C GLN A 3 -2.16 33.37 4.20
N SER A 4 -3.35 33.55 3.62
CA SER A 4 -4.31 32.48 3.39
C SER A 4 -3.79 31.61 2.25
N LEU A 5 -3.35 30.39 2.55
CA LEU A 5 -3.16 29.38 1.51
C LEU A 5 -4.52 28.77 1.18
N GLN A 6 -4.88 28.89 -0.09
CA GLN A 6 -6.15 28.49 -0.66
C GLN A 6 -6.32 26.97 -0.55
N SER A 7 -7.44 26.58 0.06
CA SER A 7 -7.95 25.23 0.22
C SER A 7 -8.33 24.60 -1.13
N LEU A 8 -7.80 23.42 -1.43
CA LEU A 8 -8.38 22.52 -2.42
C LEU A 8 -9.45 21.66 -1.72
N PHE A 9 -10.68 21.76 -2.22
CA PHE A 9 -11.89 21.10 -1.72
C PHE A 9 -11.76 19.57 -1.69
N VAL A 10 -12.24 18.94 -0.63
CA VAL A 10 -12.74 17.55 -0.64
C VAL A 10 -14.16 17.61 -0.07
N ASP A 11 -15.10 17.08 -0.84
CA ASP A 11 -16.53 17.32 -0.68
C ASP A 11 -17.11 16.91 0.68
N TYR A 12 -17.98 17.81 1.13
CA TYR A 12 -19.09 17.73 2.08
C TYR A 12 -19.43 16.35 2.71
N TRP A 13 -19.22 16.24 4.03
CA TRP A 13 -20.09 15.44 4.90
C TRP A 13 -20.58 16.36 6.04
N PRO A 14 -21.88 16.65 6.18
CA PRO A 14 -22.39 17.73 7.04
C PRO A 14 -22.35 17.45 8.55
N TYR A 15 -21.48 16.55 9.02
CA TYR A 15 -21.47 16.10 10.43
C TYR A 15 -20.09 16.02 11.09
N VAL A 16 -19.10 16.77 10.62
CA VAL A 16 -17.82 16.87 11.32
C VAL A 16 -17.69 18.28 11.92
N LYS A 17 -17.84 18.36 13.25
CA LYS A 17 -17.55 19.56 14.05
C LYS A 17 -16.16 20.11 13.70
N ARG A 18 -15.98 21.42 13.89
CA ARG A 18 -14.83 22.28 13.54
C ARG A 18 -13.43 21.87 14.07
N GLU A 19 -13.21 20.62 14.49
CA GLU A 19 -11.99 20.17 15.20
C GLU A 19 -11.28 18.97 14.53
N SER A 20 -11.69 18.57 13.32
CA SER A 20 -11.07 17.45 12.60
C SER A 20 -10.53 17.89 11.25
N PHE A 21 -9.31 17.47 10.92
CA PHE A 21 -8.70 17.67 9.62
C PHE A 21 -8.53 16.31 8.91
N ILE A 22 -8.87 16.27 7.63
CA ILE A 22 -8.55 15.15 6.74
C ILE A 22 -7.22 15.50 6.07
N PHE A 23 -6.19 14.68 6.27
CA PHE A 23 -4.88 14.94 5.68
C PHE A 23 -4.94 14.84 4.14
N SER A 24 -4.67 15.97 3.46
CA SER A 24 -4.46 16.06 2.01
C SER A 24 -2.96 15.97 1.68
N PRO A 25 -2.57 15.32 0.55
CA PRO A 25 -1.17 15.05 0.19
C PRO A 25 -0.23 16.27 0.08
N SER A 26 -0.77 17.49 0.06
CA SER A 26 0.00 18.71 -0.24
C SER A 26 0.85 19.24 0.93
N VAL A 27 0.73 18.68 2.15
CA VAL A 27 1.55 19.09 3.32
C VAL A 27 2.61 18.03 3.60
N LYS A 28 3.89 18.33 3.30
CA LYS A 28 5.02 17.47 3.71
C LYS A 28 5.11 17.42 5.23
N THR A 29 4.59 16.33 5.81
CA THR A 29 4.66 16.06 7.24
C THR A 29 5.92 15.27 7.54
N THR A 30 6.75 15.79 8.44
CA THR A 30 8.02 15.15 8.78
C THR A 30 7.82 14.12 9.89
N LYS A 31 6.99 14.45 10.90
CA LYS A 31 6.65 13.55 12.02
C LYS A 31 5.28 13.88 12.60
N TRP A 32 4.63 12.87 13.16
CA TRP A 32 3.42 13.03 13.97
C TRP A 32 3.59 12.28 15.28
N LYS A 33 2.95 12.76 16.35
CA LYS A 33 2.93 12.10 17.66
C LYS A 33 1.52 12.13 18.22
N ILE A 34 1.04 10.97 18.68
CA ILE A 34 -0.16 10.85 19.49
C ILE A 34 0.26 11.06 20.95
N ASN A 35 -0.34 12.05 21.62
CA ASN A 35 -0.30 12.16 23.08
C ASN A 35 -1.65 11.69 23.64
N GLU A 36 -1.75 11.54 24.96
CA GLU A 36 -2.93 10.99 25.65
C GLU A 36 -4.27 11.68 25.27
N SER A 37 -4.24 12.95 24.84
CA SER A 37 -5.46 13.73 24.52
C SER A 37 -5.46 14.42 23.16
N ARG A 38 -4.34 14.47 22.42
CA ARG A 38 -4.22 15.22 21.15
C ARG A 38 -3.20 14.61 20.21
N THR A 39 -3.41 14.83 18.90
CA THR A 39 -2.40 14.55 17.87
C THR A 39 -1.66 15.83 17.49
N VAL A 40 -0.33 15.76 17.46
CA VAL A 40 0.53 16.87 17.03
C VAL A 40 1.19 16.53 15.70
N LEU A 41 0.94 17.33 14.67
CA LEU A 41 1.60 17.25 13.37
C LEU A 41 2.75 18.26 13.32
N LYS A 42 3.96 17.78 13.01
CA LYS A 42 5.14 18.63 12.79
C LYS A 42 5.50 18.66 11.31
N THR A 43 5.56 19.87 10.76
CA THR A 43 6.17 20.16 9.47
C THR A 43 7.57 20.75 9.70
N GLU A 44 8.30 21.06 8.63
CA GLU A 44 9.63 21.70 8.74
C GLU A 44 9.55 23.04 9.49
N ASP A 45 8.52 23.84 9.19
CA ASP A 45 8.42 25.21 9.76
C ASP A 45 7.39 25.37 10.89
N ASN A 46 6.50 24.39 11.12
CA ASN A 46 5.32 24.58 11.97
C ASN A 46 4.92 23.33 12.77
N SER A 47 4.13 23.56 13.81
CA SER A 47 3.51 22.51 14.62
C SER A 47 2.02 22.79 14.79
N TYR A 48 1.19 21.80 14.48
CA TYR A 48 -0.28 21.89 14.55
C TYR A 48 -0.81 20.84 15.52
N SER A 49 -1.78 21.20 16.35
CA SER A 49 -2.39 20.29 17.34
C SER A 49 -3.88 20.14 17.05
N PHE A 50 -4.35 18.88 17.07
CA PHE A 50 -5.73 18.52 16.79
C PHE A 50 -6.26 17.57 17.87
N ASP A 51 -7.52 17.72 18.22
CA ASP A 51 -8.21 16.80 19.13
C ASP A 51 -8.51 15.47 18.42
N VAL A 52 -8.77 15.51 17.11
CA VAL A 52 -8.97 14.30 16.26
C VAL A 52 -8.13 14.39 15.00
N PHE A 53 -7.39 13.32 14.69
CA PHE A 53 -6.63 13.16 13.46
C PHE A 53 -7.10 11.91 12.71
N ILE A 54 -7.52 12.08 11.46
CA ILE A 54 -7.95 10.99 10.58
C ILE A 54 -6.91 10.82 9.46
N ASP A 55 -6.20 9.70 9.50
CA ASP A 55 -5.26 9.32 8.45
C ASP A 55 -5.99 8.59 7.31
N ALA A 56 -6.33 9.33 6.26
CA ALA A 56 -7.00 8.82 5.06
C ALA A 56 -6.04 8.67 3.87
N ARG A 57 -4.72 8.50 4.11
CA ARG A 57 -3.71 8.37 3.04
C ARG A 57 -3.80 7.06 2.24
N GLY A 58 -4.70 6.16 2.62
CA GLY A 58 -4.89 4.87 1.97
C GLY A 58 -3.91 3.81 2.45
N GLN A 59 -3.92 2.67 1.76
CA GLN A 59 -2.99 1.57 2.02
C GLN A 59 -1.59 1.92 1.51
N ARG A 60 -0.56 1.34 2.12
CA ARG A 60 0.83 1.45 1.65
C ARG A 60 1.25 0.16 0.94
N PRO A 61 2.19 0.21 -0.01
CA PRO A 61 2.83 -1.00 -0.51
C PRO A 61 3.49 -1.80 0.62
N LEU A 62 3.36 -3.13 0.59
CA LEU A 62 4.01 -4.05 1.51
C LEU A 62 5.28 -4.64 0.88
N LYS A 63 6.27 -4.89 1.72
CA LYS A 63 7.55 -5.51 1.34
C LYS A 63 7.68 -6.89 1.96
N VAL A 64 8.69 -7.66 1.57
CA VAL A 64 8.97 -8.99 2.14
C VAL A 64 9.00 -8.95 3.67
N LYS A 65 9.59 -7.92 4.28
CA LYS A 65 9.63 -7.74 5.75
C LYS A 65 8.25 -7.66 6.42
N ASP A 66 7.22 -7.28 5.68
CA ASP A 66 5.86 -7.10 6.17
C ASP A 66 5.02 -8.40 6.10
N ILE A 67 5.56 -9.50 5.56
CA ILE A 67 4.84 -10.77 5.39
C ILE A 67 4.47 -11.35 6.75
N PRO A 68 3.18 -11.57 7.08
CA PRO A 68 2.77 -11.99 8.43
C PRO A 68 3.11 -13.45 8.77
N PHE A 69 3.59 -14.24 7.80
CA PHE A 69 3.94 -15.64 7.96
C PHE A 69 5.48 -15.82 8.08
N PRO A 70 6.03 -16.12 9.27
CA PRO A 70 7.47 -16.11 9.50
C PRO A 70 8.27 -17.04 8.57
N GLY A 71 7.80 -18.27 8.34
CA GLY A 71 8.49 -19.22 7.46
C GLY A 71 8.55 -18.76 6.00
N LEU A 72 7.41 -18.29 5.47
CA LEU A 72 7.34 -17.72 4.12
C LEU A 72 8.19 -16.45 4.00
N ARG A 73 8.20 -15.61 5.04
CA ARG A 73 9.05 -14.42 5.10
C ARG A 73 10.52 -14.80 5.00
N GLU A 74 10.97 -15.78 5.78
CA GLU A 74 12.36 -16.24 5.75
C GLU A 74 12.75 -16.80 4.37
N GLN A 75 11.88 -17.59 3.74
CA GLN A 75 12.08 -18.11 2.39
C GLN A 75 12.26 -16.97 1.37
N LEU A 76 11.39 -15.96 1.42
CA LEU A 76 11.47 -14.83 0.51
C LEU A 76 12.67 -13.91 0.80
N GLN A 77 13.05 -13.73 2.06
CA GLN A 77 14.23 -12.95 2.42
C GLN A 77 15.53 -13.56 1.85
N LYS A 78 15.60 -14.89 1.71
CA LYS A 78 16.75 -15.58 1.10
C LYS A 78 16.95 -15.24 -0.38
N THR A 79 15.93 -14.75 -1.08
CA THR A 79 16.04 -14.32 -2.48
C THR A 79 16.81 -13.01 -2.63
N GLY A 80 16.90 -12.20 -1.56
CA GLY A 80 17.50 -10.86 -1.57
C GLY A 80 16.58 -9.74 -2.06
N ASP A 81 15.39 -10.07 -2.59
CA ASP A 81 14.45 -9.07 -3.07
C ASP A 81 13.68 -8.40 -1.91
N GLU A 82 13.58 -7.06 -1.95
CA GLU A 82 12.74 -6.33 -0.99
C GLU A 82 11.24 -6.47 -1.28
N ILE A 83 10.89 -6.67 -2.54
CA ILE A 83 9.53 -6.77 -3.07
C ILE A 83 9.34 -8.18 -3.64
N PRO A 84 8.32 -8.92 -3.21
CA PRO A 84 8.04 -10.24 -3.78
C PRO A 84 7.78 -10.14 -5.28
N ASP A 85 8.42 -10.99 -6.08
CA ASP A 85 8.16 -11.08 -7.52
C ASP A 85 6.90 -11.91 -7.79
N VAL A 86 5.97 -11.33 -8.55
CA VAL A 86 4.61 -11.86 -8.74
C VAL A 86 4.27 -11.89 -10.23
N GLY A 87 3.69 -13.00 -10.71
CA GLY A 87 3.25 -13.20 -12.10
C GLY A 87 1.92 -12.50 -12.43
N GLU A 88 1.43 -12.62 -13.68
CA GLU A 88 0.07 -12.11 -14.08
C GLU A 88 -1.02 -12.95 -13.43
N ASP A 89 -0.69 -14.18 -13.06
CA ASP A 89 -1.56 -15.04 -12.27
C ASP A 89 -1.49 -14.76 -10.76
N TYR A 90 -0.76 -13.70 -10.40
CA TYR A 90 -0.53 -13.26 -9.03
C TYR A 90 0.25 -14.25 -8.18
N THR A 91 0.88 -15.27 -8.77
CA THR A 91 1.70 -16.24 -8.03
C THR A 91 3.14 -15.78 -7.85
N LEU A 92 3.73 -16.13 -6.71
CA LEU A 92 5.16 -15.89 -6.44
C LEU A 92 6.02 -16.58 -7.50
N GLN A 93 7.01 -15.85 -8.01
CA GLN A 93 7.97 -16.36 -9.00
C GLN A 93 9.27 -16.87 -8.35
N GLN A 94 9.51 -16.52 -7.09
CA GLN A 94 10.66 -16.95 -6.30
C GLN A 94 10.24 -17.11 -4.84
N PRO A 95 10.99 -17.89 -4.04
CA PRO A 95 11.99 -18.88 -4.48
C PRO A 95 11.38 -20.09 -5.22
N GLU A 96 12.23 -20.88 -5.90
CA GLU A 96 11.82 -22.00 -6.78
C GLU A 96 10.94 -23.05 -6.08
N ASP A 97 11.17 -23.30 -4.79
CA ASP A 97 10.45 -24.26 -3.95
C ASP A 97 8.97 -23.88 -3.72
N ILE A 98 8.65 -22.58 -3.81
CA ILE A 98 7.29 -22.06 -3.63
C ILE A 98 6.72 -21.38 -4.88
N ARG A 99 7.47 -21.35 -5.99
CA ARG A 99 7.01 -20.75 -7.25
C ARG A 99 5.67 -21.35 -7.67
N GLY A 100 4.71 -20.49 -8.01
CA GLY A 100 3.39 -20.91 -8.47
C GLY A 100 2.47 -21.47 -7.37
N ARG A 101 2.93 -21.59 -6.11
CA ARG A 101 2.16 -22.21 -5.02
C ARG A 101 1.44 -21.22 -4.11
N VAL A 102 1.95 -19.99 -4.07
CA VAL A 102 1.44 -18.92 -3.21
C VAL A 102 1.09 -17.74 -4.08
N ALA A 103 -0.13 -17.22 -3.95
CA ALA A 103 -0.60 -16.07 -4.71
C ALA A 103 -0.80 -14.84 -3.84
N PHE A 104 -0.33 -13.68 -4.30
CA PHE A 104 -0.42 -12.38 -3.65
C PHE A 104 -1.37 -11.48 -4.45
N GLY A 105 -2.67 -11.51 -4.11
CA GLY A 105 -3.70 -10.66 -4.77
C GLY A 105 -4.22 -9.53 -3.91
N ALA A 106 -3.76 -9.40 -2.66
CA ALA A 106 -4.13 -8.25 -1.86
C ALA A 106 -3.41 -7.01 -2.41
N LEU A 107 -4.15 -5.90 -2.57
CA LEU A 107 -3.66 -4.67 -3.20
C LEU A 107 -2.30 -4.21 -2.69
N PRO A 108 -1.99 -4.23 -1.38
CA PRO A 108 -0.70 -3.75 -0.89
C PRO A 108 0.51 -4.47 -1.49
N TRP A 109 0.37 -5.69 -1.97
CA TRP A 109 1.43 -6.43 -2.67
C TRP A 109 1.61 -5.98 -4.13
N LEU A 110 0.55 -5.45 -4.75
CA LEU A 110 0.49 -5.03 -6.15
C LEU A 110 0.72 -3.52 -6.33
N MET A 111 0.77 -2.75 -5.23
CA MET A 111 0.89 -1.29 -5.31
C MET A 111 2.27 -0.80 -5.80
N HIS A 112 3.26 -1.68 -5.93
CA HIS A 112 4.59 -1.32 -6.47
C HIS A 112 4.57 -1.15 -7.98
N ASP A 113 3.78 -1.95 -8.69
CA ASP A 113 3.63 -1.96 -10.15
C ASP A 113 2.26 -1.43 -10.60
N GLN A 114 1.23 -1.50 -9.74
CA GLN A 114 -0.12 -1.01 -10.00
C GLN A 114 -0.55 0.00 -8.92
N PRO A 115 0.07 1.19 -8.89
CA PRO A 115 -0.37 2.24 -7.98
C PRO A 115 -1.83 2.61 -8.32
N PHE A 116 -2.67 2.72 -7.29
CA PHE A 116 -4.11 3.06 -7.41
C PHE A 116 -5.03 1.97 -7.95
N VAL A 117 -4.64 0.68 -7.88
CA VAL A 117 -5.56 -0.42 -8.18
C VAL A 117 -6.85 -0.33 -7.35
N GLN A 118 -7.99 -0.26 -8.03
CA GLN A 118 -9.30 -0.22 -7.39
C GLN A 118 -9.74 -1.65 -7.04
N GLY A 119 -9.42 -2.08 -5.82
CA GLY A 119 -9.56 -3.50 -5.47
C GLY A 119 -10.94 -4.10 -5.68
N LEU A 120 -12.03 -3.35 -5.46
CA LEU A 120 -13.39 -3.85 -5.74
C LEU A 120 -13.60 -4.11 -7.25
N THR A 121 -13.17 -3.18 -8.10
CA THR A 121 -13.26 -3.30 -9.55
C THR A 121 -12.37 -4.42 -10.07
N ALA A 122 -11.13 -4.51 -9.56
CA ALA A 122 -10.13 -5.47 -10.00
C ALA A 122 -10.31 -6.88 -9.41
N CYS A 123 -11.16 -7.06 -8.38
CA CYS A 123 -11.23 -8.30 -7.63
C CYS A 123 -11.61 -9.50 -8.51
N ALA A 124 -12.56 -9.31 -9.42
CA ALA A 124 -13.01 -10.37 -10.32
C ALA A 124 -11.88 -10.84 -11.26
N GLU A 125 -11.15 -9.90 -11.86
CA GLU A 125 -10.03 -10.19 -12.77
C GLU A 125 -8.86 -10.86 -12.04
N ILE A 126 -8.50 -10.34 -10.84
CA ILE A 126 -7.46 -10.92 -9.98
C ILE A 126 -7.83 -12.36 -9.60
N GLY A 127 -9.07 -12.57 -9.14
CA GLY A 127 -9.57 -13.88 -8.75
C GLY A 127 -9.61 -14.87 -9.91
N GLU A 128 -10.01 -14.43 -11.09
CA GLU A 128 -10.04 -15.26 -12.29
C GLU A 128 -8.62 -15.68 -12.73
N ALA A 129 -7.65 -14.76 -12.69
CA ALA A 129 -6.26 -15.06 -13.02
C ALA A 129 -5.65 -16.10 -12.04
N MET A 130 -5.90 -15.95 -10.74
CA MET A 130 -5.48 -16.92 -9.73
C MET A 130 -6.16 -18.29 -9.94
N ALA A 131 -7.47 -18.30 -10.19
CA ALA A 131 -8.22 -19.54 -10.41
C ALA A 131 -7.68 -20.30 -11.63
N ARG A 132 -7.32 -19.59 -12.71
CA ARG A 132 -6.68 -20.19 -13.87
C ARG A 132 -5.34 -20.83 -13.53
N ALA A 133 -4.50 -20.19 -12.72
CA ALA A 133 -3.21 -20.78 -12.31
C ALA A 133 -3.36 -22.00 -11.40
N VAL A 134 -4.42 -22.08 -10.59
CA VAL A 134 -4.72 -23.28 -9.80
C VAL A 134 -5.07 -24.46 -10.71
N VAL A 135 -5.90 -24.23 -11.74
CA VAL A 135 -6.36 -25.29 -12.67
C VAL A 135 -5.28 -25.68 -13.68
N LYS A 136 -4.48 -24.72 -14.14
CA LYS A 136 -3.35 -24.91 -15.06
C LYS A 136 -2.11 -24.23 -14.51
N PRO A 137 -1.38 -24.87 -13.58
CA PRO A 137 -0.14 -24.33 -13.05
C PRO A 137 0.82 -23.99 -14.19
N ALA A 138 1.32 -22.75 -14.22
CA ALA A 138 2.27 -22.32 -15.24
C ALA A 138 3.55 -23.15 -15.14
N SER A 139 3.92 -23.84 -16.22
CA SER A 139 5.16 -24.61 -16.31
C SER A 139 6.40 -23.74 -16.59
N ARG A 140 6.24 -22.42 -16.76
CA ARG A 140 7.30 -21.49 -17.18
C ARG A 140 7.26 -20.15 -16.46
N ALA A 141 8.43 -19.65 -16.08
CA ALA A 141 8.65 -18.35 -15.45
C ALA A 141 8.45 -17.18 -16.43
N ARG A 142 7.91 -16.05 -15.94
CA ARG A 142 7.84 -14.78 -16.70
C ARG A 142 9.24 -14.17 -16.87
N ARG A 143 9.53 -13.63 -18.06
CA ARG A 143 10.75 -12.88 -18.36
C ARG A 143 10.53 -11.40 -18.01
N ARG A 144 11.36 -10.81 -17.14
CA ARG A 144 11.32 -9.36 -16.83
C ARG A 144 11.83 -8.56 -18.03
N LEU A 145 11.24 -7.38 -18.28
CA LEU A 145 11.81 -6.38 -19.19
C LEU A 145 12.93 -5.66 -18.45
N SER A 146 14.14 -5.64 -19.02
CA SER A 146 15.24 -4.83 -18.56
C SER A 146 15.01 -3.38 -18.97
N PHE A 147 15.08 -2.47 -18.00
CA PHE A 147 15.25 -1.05 -18.27
C PHE A 147 16.72 -0.72 -18.00
N ASP A 148 17.46 -0.39 -19.05
CA ASP A 148 18.82 0.17 -18.97
C ASP A 148 18.79 1.62 -18.46
#